data_AF-A0A229S1U9-F1
#
_entry.id   AF-A0A229S1U9-F1
#
_cell.length_a   1.000
_cell.length_b   1.000
_cell.length_c   1.000
_cell.angle_alpha   90.00
_cell.angle_beta   90.00
_cell.angle_gamma   90.00
#
_symmetry.space_group_name_H-M   'P 1'
#
loop_
_entity.id
_entity.type
_entity.pdbx_description
1 polymer ?
#
loop_
_entity_poly.entity_id
_entity_poly.type
_entity_poly.pdbx_seq_one_letter_code
_entity_poly.pdbx_strand_id
1 'polypeptide(L)'
;MPVSSGVRKRIAEFLDPDDEIQYVFPADIFGSTNPSVFFAVTRKTITILTTGYLSRKTPKRVISTSLRNHRIGPVDTSTVPWFKFNGVDYEIDDEYIAVVHAADAEIMRDASKPEDPLPDL
;
A
#
# COMPACT_ATOMS: atom_id res chain seq x y z
N MET A 1 -3.17 -15.19 -0.92
CA MET A 1 -3.07 -15.52 0.51
C MET A 1 -2.76 -14.24 1.24
N PRO A 2 -3.45 -13.89 2.33
CA PRO A 2 -3.16 -12.65 3.04
C PRO A 2 -1.71 -12.62 3.57
N VAL A 3 -1.10 -11.45 3.57
CA VAL A 3 0.23 -11.22 4.17
C VAL A 3 0.22 -11.69 5.62
N SER A 4 1.19 -12.52 6.00
CA SER A 4 1.20 -13.16 7.32
C SER A 4 1.32 -12.15 8.47
N SER A 5 0.79 -12.52 9.63
CA SER A 5 0.85 -11.69 10.84
C SER A 5 2.28 -11.32 11.24
N GLY A 6 3.24 -12.24 11.06
CA GLY A 6 4.66 -11.97 11.34
C GLY A 6 5.25 -10.89 10.41
N VAL A 7 4.88 -10.90 9.12
CA VAL A 7 5.30 -9.85 8.17
C VAL A 7 4.63 -8.53 8.53
N ARG A 8 3.32 -8.53 8.83
CA ARG A 8 2.58 -7.34 9.28
C ARG A 8 3.20 -6.71 10.52
N LYS A 9 3.53 -7.52 11.54
CA LYS A 9 4.20 -7.04 12.76
C LYS A 9 5.54 -6.39 12.43
N ARG A 10 6.34 -7.02 11.57
CA ARG A 10 7.63 -6.46 11.14
C ARG A 10 7.48 -5.16 10.36
N ILE A 11 6.45 -5.02 9.52
CA ILE A 11 6.14 -3.77 8.82
C ILE A 11 5.78 -2.67 9.83
N ALA A 12 4.95 -2.99 10.83
CA ALA A 12 4.52 -2.02 11.84
C ALA A 12 5.69 -1.37 12.60
N GLU A 13 6.82 -2.09 12.76
CA GLU A 13 8.05 -1.55 13.35
C GLU A 13 8.70 -0.39 12.54
N PHE A 14 8.28 -0.17 11.29
CA PHE A 14 8.73 0.94 10.45
C PHE A 14 7.72 2.09 10.36
N LEU A 15 6.54 1.92 10.94
CA LEU A 15 5.45 2.90 10.86
C LEU A 15 5.40 3.73 12.14
N ASP A 16 4.60 4.80 12.11
CA ASP A 16 4.24 5.55 13.30
C ASP A 16 3.56 4.60 14.32
N PRO A 17 4.00 4.54 15.59
CA PRO A 17 3.43 3.65 16.61
C PRO A 17 1.91 3.77 16.80
N ASP A 18 1.35 4.95 16.52
CA ASP A 18 -0.09 5.23 16.66
C ASP A 18 -0.88 4.98 15.36
N ASP A 19 -0.24 4.45 14.32
CA ASP A 19 -0.85 4.28 13.00
C ASP A 19 -1.00 2.79 12.65
N GLU A 20 -2.26 2.34 12.58
CA GLU A 20 -2.59 0.95 12.33
C GLU A 20 -2.61 0.61 10.83
N ILE A 21 -2.08 -0.56 10.47
CA ILE A 21 -2.11 -1.08 9.10
C ILE A 21 -3.55 -1.52 8.76
N GLN A 22 -4.22 -0.74 7.92
CA GLN A 22 -5.53 -1.09 7.35
C GLN A 22 -5.38 -2.12 6.23
N TYR A 23 -4.48 -1.85 5.29
CA TYR A 23 -4.19 -2.73 4.17
C TYR A 23 -2.69 -2.96 4.01
N VAL A 24 -2.34 -4.15 3.57
CA VAL A 24 -0.97 -4.45 3.15
C VAL A 24 -1.01 -5.44 2.00
N PHE A 25 -0.17 -5.21 1.01
CA PHE A 25 -0.01 -6.12 -0.12
C PHE A 25 1.42 -6.04 -0.66
N PRO A 26 1.95 -7.17 -1.19
CA PRO A 26 3.19 -7.16 -1.94
C PRO A 26 2.96 -6.63 -3.36
N ALA A 27 4.00 -6.04 -3.93
CA ALA A 27 4.07 -5.69 -5.35
C ALA A 27 5.53 -5.82 -5.83
N ASP A 28 5.73 -5.87 -7.14
CA ASP A 28 7.04 -5.96 -7.76
C ASP A 28 7.28 -4.76 -8.68
N ILE A 29 8.44 -4.08 -8.54
CA ILE A 29 8.83 -2.98 -9.42
C ILE A 29 9.16 -3.52 -10.81
N PHE A 30 8.45 -3.04 -11.83
CA PHE A 30 8.67 -3.46 -13.22
C PHE A 30 10.12 -3.21 -13.65
N GLY A 31 10.77 -4.23 -14.22
CA GLY A 31 12.15 -4.14 -14.73
C GLY A 31 13.26 -4.05 -13.68
N SER A 32 12.97 -4.25 -12.38
CA SER A 32 13.97 -4.23 -11.31
C SER A 32 14.61 -5.62 -11.05
N THR A 33 15.92 -5.63 -10.74
CA THR A 33 16.67 -6.84 -10.34
C THR A 33 16.39 -7.29 -8.90
N ASN A 34 15.85 -6.41 -8.07
CA ASN A 34 15.32 -6.73 -6.74
C ASN A 34 13.95 -6.04 -6.58
N PRO A 35 12.89 -6.59 -7.18
CA PRO A 35 11.66 -5.85 -7.44
C PRO A 35 10.71 -5.76 -6.24
N SER A 36 10.87 -6.65 -5.26
CA SER A 36 9.80 -6.90 -4.29
C SER A 36 9.71 -5.84 -3.20
N VAL A 37 8.50 -5.30 -3.07
CA VAL A 37 8.12 -4.29 -2.10
C VAL A 37 6.83 -4.67 -1.38
N PHE A 38 6.62 -4.07 -0.21
CA PHE A 38 5.32 -4.04 0.43
C PHE A 38 4.76 -2.63 0.38
N PHE A 39 3.49 -2.52 0.02
CA PHE A 39 2.68 -1.34 0.30
C PHE A 39 1.99 -1.55 1.63
N ALA A 40 2.26 -0.68 2.59
CA ALA A 40 1.57 -0.59 3.86
C ALA A 40 0.67 0.65 3.85
N VAL A 41 -0.64 0.43 3.89
CA VAL A 41 -1.64 1.49 3.88
C VAL A 41 -2.23 1.59 5.28
N THR A 42 -2.11 2.77 5.86
CA THR A 42 -2.61 3.08 7.20
C THR A 42 -3.69 4.16 7.14
N ARG A 43 -4.11 4.70 8.28
CA ARG A 43 -5.04 5.84 8.27
C ARG A 43 -4.35 7.12 7.79
N LYS A 44 -3.06 7.30 8.08
CA LYS A 44 -2.33 8.55 7.78
C LYS A 44 -1.53 8.48 6.47
N THR A 45 -0.97 7.32 6.13
CA THR A 45 0.02 7.20 5.05
C THR A 45 -0.14 5.96 4.18
N ILE A 46 0.53 6.02 3.02
CA ILE A 46 0.91 4.86 2.21
C ILE A 46 2.43 4.80 2.27
N THR A 47 2.96 3.74 2.87
CA THR A 47 4.41 3.54 3.06
C THR A 47 4.87 2.34 2.23
N ILE A 48 5.90 2.54 1.42
CA ILE A 48 6.48 1.50 0.55
C ILE A 48 7.78 1.00 1.16
N LEU A 49 7.87 -0.31 1.41
CA LEU A 49 9.03 -0.94 2.02
C LEU A 49 9.68 -1.95 1.07
N THR A 50 11.00 -1.87 0.90
CA THR A 50 11.75 -2.91 0.17
C THR A 50 11.86 -4.20 0.97
N THR A 51 11.98 -5.32 0.26
CA THR A 51 12.35 -6.60 0.86
C THR A 51 13.85 -6.87 0.80
N GLY A 52 14.33 -7.89 1.50
CA GLY A 52 15.72 -8.32 1.40
C GLY A 52 16.04 -9.02 0.08
N TYR A 53 17.29 -8.92 -0.39
CA TYR A 53 17.75 -9.53 -1.63
C TYR A 53 17.55 -11.05 -1.69
N LEU A 54 17.60 -11.72 -0.52
CA LEU A 54 17.43 -13.17 -0.35
C LEU A 54 16.03 -13.56 0.14
N SER A 55 15.14 -12.60 0.42
CA SER A 55 13.81 -12.87 0.98
C SER A 55 12.80 -11.78 0.62
N ARG A 56 11.81 -12.16 -0.20
CA ARG A 56 10.62 -11.36 -0.52
C ARG A 56 9.63 -11.20 0.64
N LYS A 57 9.88 -11.86 1.78
CA LYS A 57 8.98 -11.86 2.94
C LYS A 57 9.56 -11.07 4.12
N THR A 58 10.68 -10.39 3.94
CA THR A 58 11.35 -9.67 5.03
C THR A 58 11.47 -8.20 4.69
N PRO A 59 10.56 -7.34 5.19
CA PRO A 59 10.67 -5.89 5.06
C PRO A 59 12.01 -5.38 5.64
N LYS A 60 12.67 -4.47 4.93
CA LYS A 60 14.01 -3.98 5.29
C LYS A 60 14.09 -2.48 5.53
N ARG A 61 13.46 -1.68 4.68
CA ARG A 61 13.63 -0.22 4.68
C ARG A 61 12.48 0.45 3.94
N VAL A 62 12.07 1.62 4.42
CA VAL A 62 11.13 2.52 3.75
C VAL A 62 11.83 3.23 2.59
N ILE A 63 11.24 3.20 1.40
CA ILE A 63 11.76 3.89 0.21
C ILE A 63 10.84 5.02 -0.25
N SER A 64 9.59 5.04 0.17
CA SER A 64 8.65 6.10 -0.14
C SER A 64 7.55 6.14 0.92
N THR A 65 7.09 7.36 1.22
CA THR A 65 5.91 7.60 2.05
C THR A 65 5.08 8.68 1.37
N SER A 66 3.78 8.44 1.26
CA SER A 66 2.80 9.39 0.71
C SER A 66 1.63 9.51 1.68
N LEU A 67 0.89 10.63 1.61
CA LEU A 67 -0.32 10.79 2.42
C LEU A 67 -1.40 9.78 1.97
N ARG A 68 -2.24 9.34 2.93
CA ARG A 68 -3.30 8.34 2.69
C ARG A 68 -4.34 8.76 1.63
N ASN A 69 -4.44 10.06 1.34
CA ASN A 69 -5.33 10.62 0.33
C ASN A 69 -4.86 10.40 -1.13
N HIS A 70 -3.72 9.76 -1.35
CA HIS A 70 -3.26 9.40 -2.69
C HIS A 70 -3.91 8.11 -3.16
N ARG A 71 -4.45 8.12 -4.38
CA ARG A 71 -4.97 6.93 -5.04
C ARG A 71 -3.82 6.02 -5.48
N ILE A 72 -3.94 4.71 -5.22
CA ILE A 72 -2.96 3.69 -5.62
C ILE A 72 -3.23 3.23 -7.06
N GLY A 73 -4.49 2.96 -7.38
CA GLY A 73 -4.91 2.57 -8.72
C GLY A 73 -5.03 3.76 -9.70
N PRO A 74 -5.59 3.53 -10.90
CA PRO A 74 -6.25 2.31 -11.35
C PRO A 74 -5.29 1.13 -11.57
N VAL A 75 -5.80 -0.09 -11.40
CA VAL A 75 -5.08 -1.32 -11.78
C VAL A 75 -5.51 -1.70 -13.20
N ASP A 76 -4.55 -1.84 -14.10
CA ASP A 76 -4.77 -2.39 -15.44
C ASP A 76 -4.66 -3.92 -15.36
N THR A 77 -5.65 -4.61 -15.90
CA THR A 77 -5.76 -6.08 -15.89
C THR A 77 -5.79 -6.68 -17.30
N SER A 78 -5.45 -5.90 -18.32
CA SER A 78 -5.38 -6.37 -19.72
C SER A 78 -4.22 -7.34 -19.96
N THR A 79 -3.21 -7.31 -19.09
CA THR A 79 -2.04 -8.20 -19.07
C THR A 79 -1.82 -8.74 -17.65
N VAL A 80 -0.57 -9.07 -17.28
CA VAL A 80 -0.19 -9.19 -15.86
C VAL A 80 -0.67 -7.92 -15.13
N PRO A 81 -1.44 -8.01 -14.04
CA PRO A 81 -1.99 -6.82 -13.43
C PRO A 81 -0.93 -5.87 -12.91
N TRP A 82 -1.12 -4.58 -13.16
CA TRP A 82 -0.17 -3.56 -12.78
C TRP A 82 -0.82 -2.22 -12.51
N PHE A 83 -0.13 -1.36 -11.78
CA PHE A 83 -0.54 0.02 -11.52
C PHE A 83 0.67 0.96 -11.45
N LYS A 84 0.43 2.26 -11.62
CA LYS A 84 1.45 3.30 -11.50
C LYS A 84 1.26 4.09 -10.23
N PHE A 85 2.28 4.15 -9.38
CA PHE A 85 2.27 4.95 -8.17
C PHE A 85 3.57 5.74 -8.03
N ASN A 86 3.46 7.05 -7.76
CA ASN A 86 4.61 7.97 -7.73
C ASN A 86 5.54 7.88 -8.95
N GLY A 87 4.96 7.62 -10.13
CA GLY A 87 5.71 7.51 -11.39
C GLY A 87 6.43 6.17 -11.60
N VAL A 88 6.26 5.20 -10.71
CA VAL A 88 6.84 3.85 -10.80
C VAL A 88 5.75 2.84 -11.15
N ASP A 89 6.06 1.94 -12.07
CA ASP A 89 5.18 0.85 -12.49
C ASP A 89 5.40 -0.38 -11.59
N TYR A 90 4.31 -0.88 -11.01
CA TYR A 90 4.28 -2.01 -10.09
C TYR A 90 3.39 -3.12 -10.64
N GLU A 91 3.91 -4.34 -10.70
CA GLU A 91 3.14 -5.56 -10.92
C GLU A 91 2.54 -6.04 -9.60
N ILE A 92 1.34 -6.62 -9.69
CA ILE A 92 0.60 -7.13 -8.54
C ILE A 92 -0.11 -8.44 -8.89
N ASP A 93 -0.12 -9.39 -7.95
CA ASP A 93 -0.90 -10.60 -8.13
C ASP A 93 -2.41 -10.29 -8.07
N ASP A 94 -3.20 -10.98 -8.90
CA ASP A 94 -4.66 -10.85 -9.00
C ASP A 94 -5.37 -10.83 -7.64
N GLU A 95 -4.85 -11.60 -6.68
CA GLU A 95 -5.41 -11.74 -5.33
C GLU A 95 -5.38 -10.45 -4.49
N TYR A 96 -4.54 -9.48 -4.85
CA TYR A 96 -4.43 -8.19 -4.16
C TYR A 96 -5.09 -7.03 -4.91
N ILE A 97 -5.64 -7.25 -6.11
CA ILE A 97 -6.38 -6.20 -6.84
C ILE A 97 -7.54 -5.68 -5.98
N ALA A 98 -8.28 -6.57 -5.32
CA ALA A 98 -9.37 -6.19 -4.43
C ALA A 98 -8.90 -5.35 -3.23
N VAL A 99 -7.67 -5.56 -2.76
CA VAL A 99 -7.07 -4.78 -1.67
C VAL A 99 -6.79 -3.34 -2.12
N VAL A 100 -6.25 -3.17 -3.33
CA VAL A 100 -6.03 -1.85 -3.93
C VAL A 100 -7.36 -1.11 -4.12
N HIS A 101 -8.36 -1.79 -4.70
CA HIS A 101 -9.69 -1.21 -4.89
C HIS A 101 -10.36 -0.83 -3.56
N ALA A 102 -10.23 -1.64 -2.52
CA ALA A 102 -10.76 -1.33 -1.19
C ALA A 102 -10.07 -0.08 -0.60
N ALA A 103 -8.73 -0.02 -0.66
CA ALA A 103 -7.96 1.10 -0.17
C ALA A 103 -8.32 2.42 -0.89
N ASP A 104 -8.49 2.39 -2.21
CA ASP A 104 -8.91 3.54 -3.01
C ASP A 104 -10.36 3.96 -2.74
N ALA A 105 -11.27 2.99 -2.60
CA ALA A 105 -12.69 3.26 -2.36
C ALA A 105 -12.94 4.00 -1.05
N GLU A 106 -12.13 3.74 -0.01
CA GLU A 106 -12.21 4.47 1.25
C GLU A 106 -11.86 5.95 1.10
N ILE A 107 -10.90 6.30 0.25
CA ILE A 107 -10.56 7.71 -0.05
C ILE A 107 -11.78 8.41 -0.64
N MET A 108 -12.43 7.75 -1.61
CA MET A 108 -13.60 8.31 -2.28
C MET A 108 -14.79 8.46 -1.32
N ARG A 109 -14.99 7.50 -0.41
CA ARG A 109 -16.02 7.57 0.63
C ARG A 109 -15.78 8.75 1.58
N ASP A 110 -14.55 8.93 2.07
CA ASP A 110 -14.23 10.05 2.94
C ASP A 110 -14.36 11.39 2.23
N ALA A 111 -13.95 11.48 0.95
CA ALA A 111 -14.15 12.69 0.14
C ALA A 111 -15.64 13.01 -0.13
N SER A 112 -16.53 12.01 -0.04
CA SER A 112 -17.97 12.16 -0.22
C SER A 112 -18.74 12.46 1.06
N LYS A 113 -18.07 12.50 2.23
CA LYS A 113 -18.74 12.87 3.49
C LYS A 113 -19.09 14.36 3.48
N PRO A 114 -20.30 14.73 3.95
CA PRO A 114 -20.62 16.14 4.18
C PRO A 114 -19.64 16.73 5.19
N GLU A 115 -19.33 18.02 5.05
CA GLU A 115 -18.50 18.75 6.02
C GLU A 115 -19.07 18.59 7.43
N ASP A 116 -18.18 18.44 8.41
CA ASP A 116 -18.59 18.34 9.82
C ASP A 116 -19.38 19.60 10.18
N PRO A 117 -20.66 19.48 10.60
CA PRO A 117 -21.46 20.64 10.93
C PRO A 117 -20.94 21.39 12.18
N LEU A 118 -20.04 20.80 12.97
CA LEU A 118 -19.52 21.39 14.21
C LEU A 118 -17.99 21.18 14.35
N PRO A 119 -17.16 21.80 13.50
CA PRO A 119 -15.71 21.55 13.47
C PRO A 119 -14.94 22.11 14.68
N ASP A 120 -15.53 23.05 15.42
CA ASP A 120 -14.88 23.81 16.50
C ASP A 120 -15.50 23.57 17.89
N LEU A 121 -16.36 22.55 18.04
CA LEU A 121 -17.12 22.29 19.27
C LEU A 121 -16.51 21.21 20.16
#